data_AF-A0AA38CU36-F1
#
_entry.id   AF-A0AA38CU36-F1
#
_cell.length_a   1.000
_cell.length_b   1.000
_cell.length_c   1.000
_cell.angle_alpha   90.00
_cell.angle_beta   90.00
_cell.angle_gamma   90.00
#
_symmetry.space_group_name_H-M   'P 1'
#
loop_
_entity.id
_entity.type
_entity.pdbx_description
1 polymer ?
#
loop_
_entity_poly.entity_id
_entity_poly.type
_entity_poly.pdbx_seq_one_letter_code
_entity_poly.pdbx_strand_id
1 'polypeptide(L)'
;MHLMAVADDGDRSVIETAAPLTVTAREVGPATTGVELSAMLADVTGGAPGARASVSWGDGGDLDDAGITDGVVNAAHTYSEPGTYAVTVTVDDDTLSRSVELEVVVEDEAAATPPTIQASPDSVVVGAPLTVTGRDFTAGEDVTVTLPGGEKQSVTAGDDGAFALRVSLAAGTQPGTATITALGGESGVAAEAALTVLPPAFTFVDVPPGLLFHDEITWLAGRGVTTGWELGDGTREYRPLAPINRDAMAAFLYRLAGSPDFTAPTVSPFVDVATDNQFYREIAWLHAQKISTGWAEADGSVTFRPLQPIARDAMAAFLFRYAQVGDYQAPATSAFTDVDPGNQFYREISWLAESGVSTGWKGNDGTAIYRPLTPINRDAMAAFMYRLDRLG
;
A
#
# COMPACT_ATOMS: atom_id res chain seq x y z
N MET A 1 -29.30 62.06 -30.26
CA MET A 1 -30.52 62.01 -29.43
C MET A 1 -30.11 62.50 -28.05
N HIS A 2 -30.67 63.61 -27.57
CA HIS A 2 -30.35 64.15 -26.26
C HIS A 2 -30.82 63.15 -25.18
N LEU A 3 -29.95 62.78 -24.25
CA LEU A 3 -30.36 62.16 -23.01
C LEU A 3 -30.07 63.17 -21.89
N MET A 4 -31.13 63.83 -21.42
CA MET A 4 -31.13 64.58 -20.17
C MET A 4 -30.98 63.58 -19.03
N ALA A 5 -29.90 63.70 -18.25
CA ALA A 5 -29.90 63.25 -16.86
C ALA A 5 -30.07 64.49 -15.99
N VAL A 6 -31.13 64.46 -15.19
CA VAL A 6 -31.52 65.50 -14.24
C VAL A 6 -30.39 65.65 -13.22
N ALA A 7 -29.75 66.82 -13.19
CA ALA A 7 -29.04 67.26 -12.00
C ALA A 7 -30.13 67.69 -11.01
N ASP A 8 -30.43 66.82 -10.06
CA ASP A 8 -31.13 67.22 -8.83
C ASP A 8 -30.13 68.01 -8.00
N ASP A 9 -30.45 69.24 -7.67
CA ASP A 9 -29.65 70.14 -6.83
C ASP A 9 -29.86 69.84 -5.34
N GLY A 10 -30.32 68.62 -5.02
CA GLY A 10 -30.67 68.07 -3.72
C GLY A 10 -30.23 68.98 -2.59
N ASP A 11 -31.15 69.83 -2.15
CA ASP A 11 -30.95 70.72 -1.02
C ASP A 11 -30.54 69.88 0.19
N ARG A 12 -29.23 69.82 0.46
CA ARG A 12 -28.62 69.09 1.59
C ARG A 12 -28.76 69.92 2.85
N SER A 13 -29.98 70.35 3.16
CA SER A 13 -30.30 71.09 4.37
C SER A 13 -30.24 70.15 5.59
N VAL A 14 -29.03 70.11 6.15
CA VAL A 14 -28.61 69.76 7.51
C VAL A 14 -29.72 69.26 8.46
N ILE A 15 -29.71 67.96 8.77
CA ILE A 15 -30.25 67.46 10.05
C ILE A 15 -29.17 67.73 11.11
N GLU A 16 -29.30 68.84 11.82
CA GLU A 16 -28.31 69.45 12.73
C GLU A 16 -28.05 68.67 14.04
N THR A 17 -28.40 67.37 14.12
CA THR A 17 -28.23 66.56 15.34
C THR A 17 -27.51 65.22 15.16
N ALA A 18 -27.11 64.83 13.94
CA ALA A 18 -26.33 63.63 13.73
C ALA A 18 -24.82 63.90 13.93
N ALA A 19 -24.13 63.03 14.67
CA ALA A 19 -22.67 63.06 14.73
C ALA A 19 -22.09 62.90 13.31
N PRO A 20 -20.95 63.52 12.97
CA PRO A 20 -20.41 63.44 11.60
C PRO A 20 -20.10 61.99 11.21
N LEU A 21 -20.37 61.63 9.95
CA LEU A 21 -20.03 60.32 9.40
C LEU A 21 -18.50 60.10 9.48
N THR A 22 -18.12 59.00 10.11
CA THR A 22 -16.74 58.54 10.25
C THR A 22 -16.65 57.08 9.83
N VAL A 23 -15.60 56.76 9.07
CA VAL A 23 -15.29 55.41 8.60
C VAL A 23 -13.84 55.14 8.97
N THR A 24 -13.60 54.03 9.67
CA THR A 24 -12.25 53.62 10.07
C THR A 24 -11.98 52.23 9.52
N ALA A 25 -10.89 52.08 8.76
CA ALA A 25 -10.49 50.78 8.22
C ALA A 25 -10.13 49.81 9.34
N ARG A 26 -10.45 48.54 9.13
CA ARG A 26 -9.98 47.43 9.95
C ARG A 26 -8.80 46.75 9.29
N GLU A 27 -8.00 46.07 10.11
CA GLU A 27 -6.99 45.15 9.60
C GLU A 27 -7.66 43.86 9.14
N VAL A 28 -7.27 43.39 7.95
CA VAL A 28 -7.73 42.12 7.36
C VAL A 28 -6.51 41.23 7.20
N GLY A 29 -6.64 39.97 7.63
CA GLY A 29 -5.56 38.98 7.46
C GLY A 29 -5.33 38.61 5.99
N PRO A 30 -4.26 37.86 5.68
CA PRO A 30 -4.00 37.42 4.32
C PRO A 30 -5.14 36.53 3.80
N ALA A 31 -5.36 36.59 2.49
CA ALA A 31 -6.29 35.76 1.74
C ALA A 31 -5.54 34.78 0.83
N THR A 32 -6.25 33.78 0.29
CA THR A 32 -5.69 32.78 -0.62
C THR A 32 -6.38 32.85 -1.98
N THR A 33 -5.60 32.82 -3.06
CA THR A 33 -6.12 32.81 -4.43
C THR A 33 -7.18 31.71 -4.60
N GLY A 34 -8.34 32.04 -5.16
CA GLY A 34 -9.43 31.09 -5.41
C GLY A 34 -10.28 30.69 -4.19
N VAL A 35 -9.97 31.18 -2.99
CA VAL A 35 -10.76 30.96 -1.77
C VAL A 35 -11.56 32.22 -1.42
N GLU A 36 -12.83 32.06 -1.06
CA GLU A 36 -13.69 33.19 -0.67
C GLU A 36 -13.19 33.81 0.65
N LEU A 37 -12.76 35.07 0.58
CA LEU A 37 -12.46 35.91 1.73
C LEU A 37 -13.77 36.52 2.24
N SER A 38 -14.21 36.17 3.44
CA SER A 38 -15.29 36.87 4.16
C SER A 38 -14.69 37.71 5.28
N ALA A 39 -14.80 39.05 5.21
CA ALA A 39 -14.08 39.95 6.10
C ALA A 39 -14.92 41.13 6.65
N MET A 40 -14.53 41.59 7.85
CA MET A 40 -14.98 42.84 8.46
C MET A 40 -14.03 43.96 8.03
N LEU A 41 -14.49 44.87 7.15
CA LEU A 41 -13.60 45.78 6.44
C LEU A 41 -13.44 47.15 7.11
N ALA A 42 -14.51 47.69 7.71
CA ALA A 42 -14.48 49.02 8.32
C ALA A 42 -15.53 49.20 9.42
N ASP A 43 -15.24 50.07 10.38
CA ASP A 43 -16.18 50.60 11.37
C ASP A 43 -16.79 51.91 10.90
N VAL A 44 -18.11 52.04 11.07
CA VAL A 44 -18.93 53.20 10.69
C VAL A 44 -19.57 53.78 11.95
N THR A 45 -19.33 55.06 12.22
CA THR A 45 -19.99 55.77 13.32
C THR A 45 -20.47 57.16 12.88
N GLY A 46 -21.56 57.64 13.48
CA GLY A 46 -22.22 58.87 13.04
C GLY A 46 -22.95 58.73 11.71
N GLY A 47 -23.28 59.86 11.07
CA GLY A 47 -23.99 59.92 9.80
C GLY A 47 -25.51 59.88 9.92
N ALA A 48 -26.19 60.15 8.80
CA ALA A 48 -27.62 60.00 8.66
C ALA A 48 -28.03 58.51 8.63
N PRO A 49 -29.25 58.17 9.10
CA PRO A 49 -29.74 56.79 9.03
C PRO A 49 -29.91 56.33 7.58
N GLY A 50 -29.58 55.06 7.31
CA GLY A 50 -29.71 54.47 5.98
C GLY A 50 -28.44 54.48 5.12
N ALA A 51 -27.27 54.67 5.74
CA ALA A 51 -25.99 54.61 5.06
C ALA A 51 -25.79 53.30 4.28
N ARG A 52 -25.14 53.41 3.13
CA ARG A 52 -24.82 52.31 2.20
C ARG A 52 -23.31 52.21 2.09
N ALA A 53 -22.80 50.98 2.02
CA ALA A 53 -21.39 50.74 1.77
C ALA A 53 -21.19 50.11 0.39
N SER A 54 -20.18 50.57 -0.33
CA SER A 54 -19.65 49.90 -1.51
C SER A 54 -18.16 49.61 -1.35
N VAL A 55 -17.69 48.53 -1.95
CA VAL A 55 -16.32 48.05 -1.83
C VAL A 55 -15.71 47.91 -3.21
N SER A 56 -14.54 48.51 -3.40
CA SER A 56 -13.63 48.22 -4.51
C SER A 56 -12.54 47.31 -3.99
N TRP A 57 -12.44 46.09 -4.50
CA TRP A 57 -11.46 45.11 -4.02
C TRP A 57 -10.04 45.29 -4.57
N GLY A 58 -9.84 46.30 -5.43
CA GLY A 58 -8.52 46.70 -5.93
C GLY A 58 -7.97 45.83 -7.07
N ASP A 59 -8.72 44.84 -7.54
CA ASP A 59 -8.34 43.91 -8.63
C ASP A 59 -8.86 44.34 -10.02
N GLY A 60 -9.49 45.51 -10.11
CA GLY A 60 -10.07 46.04 -11.33
C GLY A 60 -11.47 45.50 -11.65
N GLY A 61 -12.09 44.76 -10.73
CA GLY A 61 -13.49 44.36 -10.79
C GLY A 61 -14.48 45.52 -10.58
N ASP A 62 -15.76 45.20 -10.74
CA ASP A 62 -16.85 46.13 -10.42
C ASP A 62 -16.94 46.40 -8.91
N LEU A 63 -17.63 47.47 -8.53
CA LEU A 63 -17.93 47.75 -7.12
C LEU A 63 -18.96 46.76 -6.58
N ASP A 64 -18.68 46.19 -5.41
CA ASP A 64 -19.62 45.35 -4.68
C ASP A 64 -20.41 46.16 -3.66
N ASP A 65 -21.71 45.87 -3.54
CA ASP A 65 -22.52 46.35 -2.43
C ASP A 65 -22.16 45.59 -1.15
N ALA A 66 -21.86 46.31 -0.08
CA ALA A 66 -21.48 45.74 1.21
C ALA A 66 -22.54 46.01 2.29
N GLY A 67 -22.72 45.03 3.18
CA GLY A 67 -23.68 45.13 4.27
C GLY A 67 -23.09 45.89 5.46
N ILE A 68 -23.83 46.87 6.00
CA ILE A 68 -23.53 47.49 7.28
C ILE A 68 -24.41 46.84 8.36
N THR A 69 -23.79 46.11 9.28
CA THR A 69 -24.49 45.49 10.43
C THR A 69 -23.82 45.93 11.72
N ASP A 70 -24.60 46.48 12.66
CA ASP A 70 -24.11 47.01 13.94
C ASP A 70 -22.91 47.97 13.81
N GLY A 71 -22.92 48.80 12.75
CA GLY A 71 -21.85 49.75 12.46
C GLY A 71 -20.60 49.14 11.82
N VAL A 72 -20.63 47.90 11.35
CA VAL A 72 -19.49 47.24 10.69
C VAL A 72 -19.83 46.90 9.24
N VAL A 73 -18.95 47.28 8.32
CA VAL A 73 -19.02 46.90 6.90
C VAL A 73 -18.49 45.47 6.74
N ASN A 74 -19.33 44.58 6.21
CA ASN A 74 -18.98 43.20 5.89
C ASN A 74 -19.18 42.94 4.39
N ALA A 75 -18.21 42.28 3.78
CA ALA A 75 -18.30 41.84 2.39
C ALA A 75 -17.47 40.56 2.19
N ALA A 76 -17.73 39.87 1.08
CA ALA A 76 -16.98 38.70 0.67
C ALA A 76 -16.50 38.83 -0.77
N HIS A 77 -15.33 38.29 -1.08
CA HIS A 77 -14.73 38.33 -2.41
C HIS A 77 -13.78 37.17 -2.66
N THR A 78 -13.57 36.81 -3.93
CA THR A 78 -12.60 35.78 -4.33
C THR A 78 -11.61 36.37 -5.33
N TYR A 79 -10.34 36.44 -4.94
CA TYR A 79 -9.26 36.91 -5.79
C TYR A 79 -8.78 35.79 -6.73
N SER A 80 -8.58 36.14 -8.01
CA SER A 80 -8.13 35.18 -9.04
C SER A 80 -6.61 35.12 -9.23
N GLU A 81 -5.89 36.12 -8.73
CA GLU A 81 -4.43 36.20 -8.80
C GLU A 81 -3.85 36.55 -7.42
N PRO A 82 -2.63 36.11 -7.11
CA PRO A 82 -1.93 36.54 -5.91
C PRO A 82 -1.44 37.99 -6.07
N GLY A 83 -1.41 38.73 -4.96
CA GLY A 83 -0.96 40.12 -4.97
C GLY A 83 -1.36 40.90 -3.74
N THR A 84 -0.88 42.13 -3.66
CA THR A 84 -1.30 43.09 -2.65
C THR A 84 -2.34 44.02 -3.26
N TYR A 85 -3.55 44.01 -2.72
CA TYR A 85 -4.69 44.77 -3.22
C TYR A 85 -5.07 45.89 -2.26
N ALA A 86 -5.21 47.10 -2.82
CA ALA A 86 -5.75 48.23 -2.08
C ALA A 86 -7.29 48.16 -2.14
N VAL A 87 -7.91 47.77 -1.03
CA VAL A 87 -9.36 47.66 -0.91
C VAL A 87 -9.89 49.00 -0.42
N THR A 88 -10.76 49.62 -1.22
CA THR A 88 -11.41 50.89 -0.88
C THR A 88 -12.84 50.63 -0.42
N VAL A 89 -13.15 50.99 0.82
CA VAL A 89 -14.52 50.98 1.35
C VAL A 89 -15.06 52.39 1.30
N THR A 90 -16.19 52.58 0.63
CA THR A 90 -16.90 53.87 0.57
C THR A 90 -18.24 53.74 1.26
N VAL A 91 -18.51 54.62 2.23
CA VAL A 91 -19.80 54.71 2.91
C VAL A 91 -20.45 56.03 2.57
N ASP A 92 -21.69 55.99 2.11
CA ASP A 92 -22.50 57.13 1.73
C ASP A 92 -23.82 57.12 2.51
N ASP A 93 -24.15 58.22 3.16
CA ASP A 93 -25.39 58.39 3.94
C ASP A 93 -26.42 59.32 3.28
N ASP A 94 -26.33 59.48 1.95
CA ASP A 94 -27.06 60.43 1.11
C ASP A 94 -26.74 61.93 1.38
N THR A 95 -25.98 62.23 2.46
CA THR A 95 -25.56 63.61 2.81
C THR A 95 -24.05 63.83 2.68
N LEU A 96 -23.27 62.84 3.09
CA LEU A 96 -21.82 62.79 3.11
C LEU A 96 -21.34 61.42 2.62
N SER A 97 -20.19 61.44 1.95
CA SER A 97 -19.49 60.24 1.54
C SER A 97 -18.11 60.23 2.18
N ARG A 98 -17.71 59.07 2.70
CA ARG A 98 -16.39 58.84 3.31
C ARG A 98 -15.81 57.54 2.77
N SER A 99 -14.54 57.60 2.38
CA SER A 99 -13.80 56.42 1.94
C SER A 99 -12.61 56.18 2.86
N VAL A 100 -12.29 54.91 3.03
CA VAL A 100 -11.04 54.46 3.66
C VAL A 100 -10.42 53.36 2.80
N GLU A 101 -9.10 53.28 2.82
CA GLU A 101 -8.35 52.21 2.17
C GLU A 101 -7.77 51.27 3.23
N LEU A 102 -7.80 49.97 2.93
CA LEU A 102 -7.09 48.94 3.66
C LEU A 102 -6.34 48.05 2.66
N GLU A 103 -5.36 47.30 3.16
CA GLU A 103 -4.56 46.40 2.35
C GLU A 103 -4.99 44.96 2.59
N VAL A 104 -5.18 44.20 1.51
CA VAL A 104 -5.36 42.75 1.56
C VAL A 104 -4.21 42.12 0.78
N VAL A 105 -3.44 41.26 1.46
CA VAL A 105 -2.41 40.45 0.84
C VAL A 105 -3.02 39.10 0.45
N VAL A 106 -3.05 38.81 -0.84
CA VAL A 106 -3.51 37.53 -1.39
C VAL A 106 -2.28 36.71 -1.74
N GLU A 107 -2.15 35.56 -1.10
CA GLU A 107 -1.09 34.61 -1.37
C GLU A 107 -1.59 33.50 -2.29
N ASP A 108 -0.70 32.92 -3.08
CA ASP A 108 -1.00 31.68 -3.77
C ASP A 108 -1.29 30.58 -2.74
N GLU A 109 -2.19 29.67 -3.11
CA GLU A 109 -2.33 28.44 -2.35
C GLU A 109 -0.96 27.74 -2.31
N ALA A 110 -0.45 27.53 -1.10
CA ALA A 110 0.86 26.92 -0.92
C ALA A 110 0.88 25.56 -1.62
N ALA A 111 1.78 25.40 -2.59
CA ALA A 111 1.90 24.16 -3.34
C ALA A 111 2.13 23.01 -2.35
N ALA A 112 1.27 21.98 -2.42
CA ALA A 112 1.44 20.77 -1.63
C ALA A 112 2.84 20.18 -1.89
N THR A 113 3.53 19.78 -0.83
CA THR A 113 4.80 19.07 -0.95
C THR A 113 4.54 17.77 -1.73
N PRO A 114 5.30 17.49 -2.80
CA PRO A 114 5.07 16.28 -3.57
C PRO A 114 5.36 15.04 -2.69
N PRO A 115 4.59 13.96 -2.87
CA PRO A 115 4.79 12.73 -2.12
C PRO A 115 6.19 12.16 -2.39
N THR A 116 6.76 11.52 -1.38
CA THR A 116 8.05 10.83 -1.49
C THR A 116 7.92 9.39 -1.02
N ILE A 117 8.75 8.50 -1.59
CA ILE A 117 8.89 7.13 -1.11
C ILE A 117 10.35 6.72 -0.94
N GLN A 118 10.57 5.73 -0.08
CA GLN A 118 11.86 5.11 0.13
C GLN A 118 11.70 3.58 0.27
N ALA A 119 12.65 2.83 -0.27
CA ALA A 119 12.81 1.40 -0.01
C ALA A 119 13.85 1.16 1.08
N SER A 120 13.53 0.30 2.05
CA SER A 120 14.47 -0.15 3.08
C SER A 120 14.44 -1.68 3.22
N PRO A 121 15.55 -2.39 2.94
CA PRO A 121 16.79 -1.85 2.39
C PRO A 121 16.60 -1.36 0.93
N ASP A 122 17.52 -0.51 0.48
CA ASP A 122 17.57 0.03 -0.90
C ASP A 122 18.18 -0.97 -1.91
N SER A 123 18.62 -2.12 -1.42
CA SER A 123 19.15 -3.22 -2.20
C SER A 123 18.69 -4.57 -1.63
N VAL A 124 18.19 -5.45 -2.49
CA VAL A 124 17.66 -6.76 -2.09
C VAL A 124 17.91 -7.83 -3.14
N VAL A 125 18.09 -9.06 -2.70
CA VAL A 125 17.99 -10.24 -3.57
C VAL A 125 16.52 -10.57 -3.78
N VAL A 126 16.15 -11.12 -4.94
CA VAL A 126 14.79 -11.61 -5.23
C VAL A 126 14.27 -12.50 -4.10
N GLY A 127 13.06 -12.19 -3.63
CA GLY A 127 12.38 -12.86 -2.54
C GLY A 127 12.75 -12.38 -1.13
N ALA A 128 13.85 -11.65 -0.93
CA ALA A 128 14.09 -11.01 0.37
C ALA A 128 13.04 -9.92 0.63
N PRO A 129 12.54 -9.77 1.87
CA PRO A 129 11.56 -8.74 2.19
C PRO A 129 12.21 -7.35 2.18
N LEU A 130 11.47 -6.35 1.71
CA LEU A 130 11.79 -4.92 1.86
C LEU A 130 10.56 -4.15 2.36
N THR A 131 10.77 -2.98 2.94
CA THR A 131 9.69 -2.07 3.34
C THR A 131 9.73 -0.83 2.46
N VAL A 132 8.62 -0.52 1.80
CA VAL A 132 8.40 0.75 1.09
C VAL A 132 7.68 1.69 2.06
N THR A 133 8.30 2.82 2.37
CA THR A 133 7.69 3.86 3.20
C THR A 133 7.39 5.08 2.34
N GLY A 134 6.18 5.61 2.45
CA GLY A 134 5.78 6.85 1.78
C GLY A 134 5.44 7.96 2.78
N ARG A 135 5.54 9.20 2.31
CA ARG A 135 5.19 10.43 3.04
C ARG A 135 4.57 11.44 2.09
N ASP A 136 3.83 12.39 2.68
CA ASP A 136 3.23 13.53 1.98
C ASP A 136 2.22 13.11 0.89
N PHE A 137 1.60 11.94 1.05
CA PHE A 137 0.41 11.53 0.31
C PHE A 137 -0.84 12.21 0.90
N THR A 138 -1.92 12.30 0.13
CA THR A 138 -3.20 12.78 0.64
C THR A 138 -3.67 11.87 1.77
N ALA A 139 -4.07 12.47 2.89
CA ALA A 139 -4.54 11.75 4.07
C ALA A 139 -5.70 10.81 3.72
N GLY A 140 -5.58 9.53 4.09
CA GLY A 140 -6.60 8.52 3.83
C GLY A 140 -6.69 8.03 2.37
N GLU A 141 -5.83 8.47 1.46
CA GLU A 141 -5.90 8.04 0.06
C GLU A 141 -5.37 6.62 -0.15
N ASP A 142 -5.94 5.89 -1.12
CA ASP A 142 -5.39 4.62 -1.57
C ASP A 142 -4.14 4.85 -2.42
N VAL A 143 -3.02 4.23 -2.04
CA VAL A 143 -1.75 4.29 -2.76
C VAL A 143 -1.47 2.95 -3.43
N THR A 144 -1.25 2.97 -4.74
CA THR A 144 -0.84 1.80 -5.52
C THR A 144 0.68 1.77 -5.70
N VAL A 145 1.35 0.87 -4.99
CA VAL A 145 2.79 0.61 -5.11
C VAL A 145 3.05 -0.42 -6.20
N THR A 146 3.80 -0.04 -7.23
CA THR A 146 4.27 -0.91 -8.32
C THR A 146 5.74 -1.27 -8.11
N LEU A 147 6.02 -2.56 -8.02
CA LEU A 147 7.35 -3.12 -7.81
C LEU A 147 8.04 -3.47 -9.13
N PRO A 148 9.37 -3.61 -9.14
CA PRO A 148 10.11 -4.18 -10.27
C PRO A 148 9.54 -5.54 -10.69
N GLY A 149 9.25 -5.69 -11.98
CA GLY A 149 8.51 -6.84 -12.52
C GLY A 149 7.02 -6.59 -12.74
N GLY A 150 6.50 -5.41 -12.36
CA GLY A 150 5.13 -4.95 -12.66
C GLY A 150 4.08 -5.41 -11.65
N GLU A 151 4.49 -6.07 -10.58
CA GLU A 151 3.59 -6.42 -9.47
C GLU A 151 3.07 -5.16 -8.77
N LYS A 152 1.79 -5.17 -8.42
CA LYS A 152 1.12 -4.04 -7.76
C LYS A 152 0.57 -4.48 -6.41
N GLN A 153 0.71 -3.62 -5.42
CA GLN A 153 0.11 -3.75 -4.11
C GLN A 153 -0.50 -2.41 -3.70
N SER A 154 -1.57 -2.46 -2.92
CA SER A 154 -2.29 -1.27 -2.46
C SER A 154 -2.14 -1.10 -0.95
N VAL A 155 -2.02 0.14 -0.50
CA VAL A 155 -1.96 0.53 0.92
C VAL A 155 -2.67 1.87 1.08
N THR A 156 -3.42 2.07 2.14
CA THR A 156 -4.06 3.36 2.43
C THR A 156 -3.10 4.24 3.23
N ALA A 157 -2.91 5.48 2.83
CA ALA A 157 -2.14 6.47 3.57
C ALA A 157 -2.84 6.82 4.90
N GLY A 158 -2.06 7.02 5.96
CA GLY A 158 -2.58 7.47 7.24
C GLY A 158 -3.09 8.91 7.20
N ASP A 159 -3.65 9.38 8.32
CA ASP A 159 -4.12 10.76 8.46
C ASP A 159 -2.98 11.79 8.30
N ASP A 160 -1.74 11.37 8.48
CA ASP A 160 -0.51 12.15 8.29
C ASP A 160 0.08 12.01 6.88
N GLY A 161 -0.60 11.33 5.96
CA GLY A 161 -0.12 11.08 4.60
C GLY A 161 1.03 10.08 4.51
N ALA A 162 1.34 9.36 5.60
CA ALA A 162 2.40 8.36 5.62
C ALA A 162 1.86 6.94 5.44
N PHE A 163 2.68 6.06 4.89
CA PHE A 163 2.42 4.63 4.87
C PHE A 163 3.70 3.81 5.02
N ALA A 164 3.56 2.55 5.42
CA ALA A 164 4.62 1.55 5.36
C ALA A 164 4.05 0.24 4.82
N LEU A 165 4.63 -0.27 3.75
CA LEU A 165 4.22 -1.49 3.08
C LEU A 165 5.39 -2.46 3.00
N ARG A 166 5.24 -3.65 3.58
CA ARG A 166 6.25 -4.72 3.50
C ARG A 166 5.96 -5.57 2.27
N VAL A 167 6.94 -5.71 1.39
CA VAL A 167 6.82 -6.37 0.08
C VAL A 167 7.99 -7.31 -0.20
N SER A 168 7.82 -8.17 -1.21
CA SER A 168 8.86 -9.04 -1.75
C SER A 168 8.88 -8.92 -3.27
N LEU A 169 10.06 -9.01 -3.90
CA LEU A 169 10.14 -9.02 -5.36
C LEU A 169 9.65 -10.34 -5.95
N ALA A 170 8.92 -10.26 -7.06
CA ALA A 170 8.48 -11.41 -7.83
C ALA A 170 9.66 -12.28 -8.33
N ALA A 171 9.42 -13.59 -8.49
CA ALA A 171 10.38 -14.47 -9.12
C ALA A 171 10.63 -14.03 -10.57
N GLY A 172 11.88 -14.15 -11.03
CA GLY A 172 12.30 -13.75 -12.38
C GLY A 172 12.62 -12.26 -12.53
N THR A 173 12.44 -11.43 -11.49
CA THR A 173 12.90 -10.03 -11.51
C THR A 173 14.41 -9.97 -11.75
N GLN A 174 14.80 -9.24 -12.79
CA GLN A 174 16.19 -9.21 -13.25
C GLN A 174 17.07 -8.39 -12.29
N PRO A 175 18.30 -8.84 -12.00
CA PRO A 175 19.27 -8.04 -11.26
C PRO A 175 19.59 -6.72 -11.96
N GLY A 176 19.84 -5.67 -11.18
CA GLY A 176 20.17 -4.32 -11.66
C GLY A 176 19.41 -3.22 -10.94
N THR A 177 19.60 -1.98 -11.41
CA THR A 177 18.82 -0.83 -10.94
C THR A 177 17.39 -0.92 -11.46
N ALA A 178 16.43 -0.77 -10.56
CA ALA A 178 15.01 -0.73 -10.87
C ALA A 178 14.32 0.41 -10.11
N THR A 179 13.09 0.73 -10.52
CA THR A 179 12.27 1.78 -9.90
C THR A 179 11.06 1.14 -9.22
N ILE A 180 10.77 1.59 -8.01
CA ILE A 180 9.47 1.42 -7.35
C ILE A 180 8.68 2.71 -7.59
N THR A 181 7.41 2.58 -7.94
CA THR A 181 6.50 3.73 -8.12
C THR A 181 5.32 3.59 -7.19
N ALA A 182 4.97 4.64 -6.46
CA ALA A 182 3.76 4.71 -5.64
C ALA A 182 2.84 5.80 -6.20
N LEU A 183 1.64 5.42 -6.66
CA LEU A 183 0.65 6.32 -7.25
C LEU A 183 -0.49 6.55 -6.27
N GLY A 184 -0.72 7.81 -5.86
CA GLY A 184 -1.90 8.20 -5.09
C GLY A 184 -3.17 8.12 -5.93
N GLY A 185 -4.20 7.46 -5.41
CA GLY A 185 -5.44 7.17 -6.12
C GLY A 185 -6.36 8.39 -6.23
N GLU A 186 -6.33 9.28 -5.24
CA GLU A 186 -7.13 10.52 -5.25
C GLU A 186 -6.33 11.68 -5.84
N SER A 187 -5.09 11.84 -5.38
CA SER A 187 -4.20 12.92 -5.86
C SER A 187 -3.76 12.72 -7.31
N GLY A 188 -3.64 11.47 -7.77
CA GLY A 188 -3.06 11.12 -9.07
C GLY A 188 -1.55 11.39 -9.15
N VAL A 189 -0.90 11.71 -8.02
CA VAL A 189 0.53 12.06 -7.98
C VAL A 189 1.35 10.80 -7.70
N ALA A 190 2.45 10.64 -8.44
CA ALA A 190 3.35 9.52 -8.29
C ALA A 190 4.64 9.92 -7.57
N ALA A 191 5.11 9.05 -6.68
CA ALA A 191 6.44 9.11 -6.08
C ALA A 191 7.28 7.91 -6.55
N GLU A 192 8.58 8.11 -6.72
CA GLU A 192 9.50 7.06 -7.17
C GLU A 192 10.67 6.87 -6.21
N ALA A 193 11.13 5.62 -6.07
CA ALA A 193 12.35 5.27 -5.36
C ALA A 193 13.19 4.31 -6.19
N ALA A 194 14.50 4.51 -6.20
CA ALA A 194 15.43 3.55 -6.77
C ALA A 194 15.58 2.33 -5.84
N LEU A 195 15.68 1.15 -6.44
CA LEU A 195 16.00 -0.11 -5.78
C LEU A 195 17.09 -0.83 -6.58
N THR A 196 18.09 -1.39 -5.90
CA THR A 196 19.07 -2.26 -6.54
C THR A 196 18.70 -3.72 -6.32
N VAL A 197 18.28 -4.41 -7.37
CA VAL A 197 18.03 -5.86 -7.34
C VAL A 197 19.38 -6.58 -7.44
N LEU A 198 19.76 -7.26 -6.37
CA LEU A 198 21.01 -8.01 -6.29
C LEU A 198 20.85 -9.38 -6.96
N PRO A 199 21.91 -9.89 -7.62
CA PRO A 199 21.92 -11.28 -8.05
C PRO A 199 21.88 -12.22 -6.84
N PRO A 200 21.40 -13.47 -7.01
CA PRO A 200 21.46 -14.46 -5.94
C PRO A 200 22.93 -14.76 -5.59
N ALA A 201 23.19 -15.08 -4.31
CA ALA A 201 24.54 -15.37 -3.82
C ALA A 201 25.20 -16.60 -4.50
N PHE A 202 24.37 -17.52 -5.00
CA PHE A 202 24.79 -18.66 -5.80
C PHE A 202 23.69 -19.02 -6.80
N THR A 203 24.07 -19.75 -7.84
CA THR A 203 23.16 -20.40 -8.78
C THR A 203 23.36 -21.92 -8.72
N PHE A 204 22.41 -22.67 -9.27
CA PHE A 204 22.51 -24.11 -9.38
C PHE A 204 22.90 -24.50 -10.82
N VAL A 205 23.93 -25.32 -10.96
CA VAL A 205 24.46 -25.72 -12.28
C VAL A 205 23.49 -26.57 -13.08
N ASP A 206 22.56 -27.23 -12.41
CA ASP A 206 21.49 -28.07 -12.98
C ASP A 206 20.15 -27.33 -13.08
N VAL A 207 20.14 -25.99 -12.94
CA VAL A 207 18.97 -25.12 -13.10
C VAL A 207 19.31 -24.00 -14.10
N PRO A 208 19.49 -24.31 -15.40
CA PRO A 208 19.78 -23.30 -16.41
C PRO A 208 18.55 -22.42 -16.70
N PRO A 209 18.75 -21.18 -17.19
CA PRO A 209 17.66 -20.34 -17.68
C PRO A 209 16.80 -21.09 -18.71
N GLY A 210 15.48 -20.98 -18.58
CA GLY A 210 14.51 -21.69 -19.43
C GLY A 210 14.11 -23.09 -18.93
N LEU A 211 14.74 -23.61 -17.87
CA LEU A 211 14.21 -24.79 -17.17
C LEU A 211 12.85 -24.45 -16.54
N LEU A 212 11.90 -25.40 -16.58
CA LEU A 212 10.64 -25.26 -15.86
C LEU A 212 10.91 -25.00 -14.38
N PHE A 213 10.24 -23.99 -13.83
CA PHE A 213 10.41 -23.49 -12.46
C PHE A 213 11.80 -22.90 -12.12
N HIS A 214 12.59 -22.52 -13.12
CA HIS A 214 13.87 -21.82 -12.91
C HIS A 214 13.72 -20.61 -11.96
N ASP A 215 12.71 -19.78 -12.19
CA ASP A 215 12.52 -18.54 -11.45
C ASP A 215 12.10 -18.82 -10.01
N GLU A 216 11.20 -19.79 -9.78
CA GLU A 216 10.77 -20.20 -8.44
C GLU A 216 11.90 -20.88 -7.65
N ILE A 217 12.75 -21.67 -8.31
CA ILE A 217 13.93 -22.27 -7.68
C ILE A 217 14.96 -21.19 -7.31
N THR A 218 15.19 -20.23 -8.21
CA THR A 218 16.09 -19.09 -7.96
C THR A 218 15.55 -18.21 -6.82
N TRP A 219 14.23 -18.00 -6.77
CA TRP A 219 13.56 -17.29 -5.69
C TRP A 219 13.73 -18.01 -4.35
N LEU A 220 13.58 -19.35 -4.30
CA LEU A 220 13.84 -20.11 -3.07
C LEU A 220 15.29 -19.94 -2.59
N ALA A 221 16.26 -19.91 -3.51
CA ALA A 221 17.66 -19.69 -3.18
C ALA A 221 17.90 -18.26 -2.67
N GLY A 222 17.31 -17.26 -3.32
CA GLY A 222 17.37 -15.85 -2.92
C GLY A 222 16.77 -15.59 -1.53
N ARG A 223 15.69 -16.31 -1.18
CA ARG A 223 15.09 -16.32 0.17
C ARG A 223 15.91 -17.10 1.21
N GLY A 224 16.96 -17.82 0.78
CA GLY A 224 17.71 -18.73 1.65
C GLY A 224 16.91 -19.96 2.09
N VAL A 225 15.79 -20.29 1.45
CA VAL A 225 14.97 -21.45 1.79
C VAL A 225 15.68 -22.74 1.38
N THR A 226 16.30 -22.74 0.20
CA THR A 226 17.13 -23.85 -0.30
C THR A 226 18.59 -23.46 -0.42
N THR A 227 19.48 -24.37 -0.03
CA THR A 227 20.94 -24.24 -0.18
C THR A 227 21.50 -25.18 -1.25
N GLY A 228 20.67 -26.09 -1.76
CA GLY A 228 21.06 -27.20 -2.63
C GLY A 228 22.17 -28.07 -2.03
N TRP A 229 22.93 -28.72 -2.90
CA TRP A 229 24.11 -29.51 -2.58
C TRP A 229 25.35 -28.82 -3.12
N GLU A 230 26.30 -28.51 -2.26
CA GLU A 230 27.64 -28.09 -2.69
C GLU A 230 28.39 -29.29 -3.26
N LEU A 231 29.01 -29.08 -4.42
CA LEU A 231 29.90 -30.03 -5.07
C LEU A 231 31.37 -29.72 -4.71
N GLY A 232 32.26 -30.68 -4.93
CA GLY A 232 33.67 -30.57 -4.57
C GLY A 232 34.45 -29.46 -5.31
N ASP A 233 33.90 -28.91 -6.39
CA ASP A 233 34.46 -27.80 -7.17
C ASP A 233 33.91 -26.43 -6.74
N GLY A 234 33.09 -26.39 -5.68
CA GLY A 234 32.46 -25.16 -5.17
C GLY A 234 31.17 -24.77 -5.89
N THR A 235 30.75 -25.51 -6.92
CA THR A 235 29.44 -25.32 -7.55
C THR A 235 28.32 -25.94 -6.72
N ARG A 236 27.06 -25.69 -7.09
CA ARG A 236 25.89 -26.25 -6.39
C ARG A 236 24.89 -26.88 -7.34
N GLU A 237 24.24 -27.96 -6.88
CA GLU A 237 23.09 -28.59 -7.54
C GLU A 237 21.80 -28.36 -6.74
N TYR A 238 20.67 -28.22 -7.43
CA TYR A 238 19.34 -28.21 -6.84
C TYR A 238 18.63 -29.56 -6.92
N ARG A 239 18.96 -30.40 -7.89
CA ARG A 239 18.34 -31.71 -8.21
C ARG A 239 16.82 -31.60 -8.42
N PRO A 240 16.36 -30.82 -9.42
CA PRO A 240 14.95 -30.47 -9.59
C PRO A 240 14.01 -31.69 -9.67
N LEU A 241 14.43 -32.73 -10.38
CA LEU A 241 13.63 -33.94 -10.62
C LEU A 241 13.75 -35.01 -9.51
N ALA A 242 14.52 -34.75 -8.45
CA ALA A 242 14.61 -35.66 -7.32
C ALA A 242 13.38 -35.50 -6.40
N PRO A 243 12.81 -36.60 -5.88
CA PRO A 243 11.80 -36.53 -4.83
C PRO A 243 12.33 -35.81 -3.58
N ILE A 244 11.46 -35.05 -2.91
CA ILE A 244 11.81 -34.39 -1.64
C ILE A 244 11.44 -35.27 -0.44
N ASN A 245 12.38 -35.42 0.48
CA ASN A 245 12.18 -36.11 1.77
C ASN A 245 11.49 -35.20 2.80
N ARG A 246 10.90 -35.83 3.82
CA ARG A 246 10.15 -35.16 4.89
C ARG A 246 10.98 -34.20 5.72
N ASP A 247 12.23 -34.54 5.98
CA ASP A 247 13.16 -33.69 6.72
C ASP A 247 13.55 -32.41 5.94
N ALA A 248 13.85 -32.54 4.65
CA ALA A 248 14.13 -31.41 3.77
C ALA A 248 12.91 -30.47 3.66
N MET A 249 11.70 -31.03 3.60
CA MET A 249 10.46 -30.25 3.66
C MET A 249 10.32 -29.47 4.97
N ALA A 250 10.65 -30.08 6.11
CA ALA A 250 10.65 -29.38 7.40
C ALA A 250 11.60 -28.18 7.39
N ALA A 251 12.82 -28.38 6.88
CA ALA A 251 13.78 -27.29 6.75
C ALA A 251 13.28 -26.17 5.82
N PHE A 252 12.64 -26.54 4.71
CA PHE A 252 12.09 -25.60 3.74
C PHE A 252 10.99 -24.74 4.36
N LEU A 253 10.00 -25.34 5.03
CA LEU A 253 8.92 -24.58 5.67
C LEU A 253 9.39 -23.72 6.84
N TYR A 254 10.32 -24.21 7.66
CA TYR A 254 10.89 -23.43 8.75
C TYR A 254 11.61 -22.18 8.24
N ARG A 255 12.40 -22.32 7.17
CA ARG A 255 13.08 -21.17 6.54
C ARG A 255 12.11 -20.26 5.79
N LEU A 256 11.08 -20.84 5.16
CA LEU A 256 10.01 -20.07 4.51
C LEU A 256 9.30 -19.17 5.54
N ALA A 257 9.14 -19.64 6.78
CA ALA A 257 8.59 -18.85 7.90
C ALA A 257 9.57 -17.81 8.48
N GLY A 258 10.73 -17.60 7.85
CA GLY A 258 11.75 -16.67 8.33
C GLY A 258 12.67 -17.22 9.41
N SER A 259 12.72 -18.54 9.60
CA SER A 259 13.53 -19.21 10.64
C SER A 259 13.23 -18.68 12.05
N PRO A 260 11.96 -18.79 12.52
CA PRO A 260 11.54 -18.21 13.79
C PRO A 260 12.37 -18.74 14.96
N ASP A 261 12.64 -17.89 15.95
CA ASP A 261 13.34 -18.30 17.16
C ASP A 261 12.57 -19.42 17.87
N PHE A 262 13.17 -20.62 17.89
CA PHE A 262 12.53 -21.83 18.38
C PHE A 262 13.53 -22.71 19.10
N THR A 263 13.25 -22.97 20.37
CA THR A 263 14.01 -23.91 21.18
C THR A 263 13.38 -25.30 21.07
N ALA A 264 14.08 -26.22 20.39
CA ALA A 264 13.64 -27.60 20.29
C ALA A 264 13.69 -28.31 21.65
N PRO A 265 12.76 -29.24 21.95
CA PRO A 265 12.76 -29.96 23.21
C PRO A 265 14.01 -30.84 23.34
N THR A 266 14.41 -31.13 24.58
CA THR A 266 15.56 -32.03 24.84
C THR A 266 15.25 -33.51 24.59
N VAL A 267 13.96 -33.85 24.45
CA VAL A 267 13.48 -35.16 24.04
C VAL A 267 12.66 -34.98 22.77
N SER A 268 12.97 -35.76 21.74
CA SER A 268 12.26 -35.69 20.47
C SER A 268 10.79 -36.07 20.65
N PRO A 269 9.83 -35.34 20.03
CA PRO A 269 8.45 -35.78 19.94
C PRO A 269 8.28 -37.00 19.01
N PHE A 270 9.31 -37.33 18.22
CA PHE A 270 9.32 -38.46 17.29
C PHE A 270 10.44 -39.44 17.63
N VAL A 271 10.10 -40.72 17.84
CA VAL A 271 11.06 -41.74 18.31
C VAL A 271 12.12 -42.09 17.27
N ASP A 272 11.90 -41.79 16.00
CA ASP A 272 12.80 -42.04 14.87
C ASP A 272 13.61 -40.80 14.45
N VAL A 273 13.58 -39.72 15.25
CA VAL A 273 14.37 -38.50 15.02
C VAL A 273 15.25 -38.24 16.23
N ALA A 274 16.56 -38.44 16.08
CA ALA A 274 17.54 -38.11 17.11
C ALA A 274 17.70 -36.59 17.25
N THR A 275 18.01 -36.12 18.47
CA THR A 275 18.15 -34.69 18.78
C THR A 275 19.39 -34.04 18.14
N ASP A 276 20.33 -34.84 17.65
CA ASP A 276 21.52 -34.41 16.89
C ASP A 276 21.32 -34.49 15.37
N ASN A 277 20.14 -34.88 14.89
CA ASN A 277 19.79 -34.82 13.48
C ASN A 277 19.89 -33.37 12.97
N GLN A 278 20.50 -33.18 11.79
CA GLN A 278 20.72 -31.86 11.19
C GLN A 278 19.46 -31.01 11.03
N PHE A 279 18.28 -31.63 10.93
CA PHE A 279 16.98 -30.98 10.78
C PHE A 279 16.07 -31.18 12.01
N TYR A 280 16.62 -31.60 13.15
CA TYR A 280 15.84 -31.89 14.37
C TYR A 280 15.00 -30.68 14.80
N ARG A 281 15.60 -29.48 14.82
CA ARG A 281 14.93 -28.25 15.24
C ARG A 281 13.74 -27.94 14.35
N GLU A 282 13.91 -28.07 13.05
CA GLU A 282 12.90 -27.76 12.04
C GLU A 282 11.75 -28.78 12.08
N ILE A 283 12.07 -30.07 12.28
CA ILE A 283 11.08 -31.14 12.47
C ILE A 283 10.29 -30.92 13.77
N ALA A 284 10.96 -30.61 14.87
CA ALA A 284 10.30 -30.33 16.15
C ALA A 284 9.43 -29.07 16.09
N TRP A 285 9.85 -28.04 15.33
CA TRP A 285 9.04 -26.85 15.10
C TRP A 285 7.76 -27.17 14.34
N LEU A 286 7.81 -28.00 13.28
CA LEU A 286 6.60 -28.43 12.58
C LEU A 286 5.60 -29.12 13.51
N HIS A 287 6.10 -29.94 14.43
CA HIS A 287 5.26 -30.59 15.44
C HIS A 287 4.63 -29.57 16.38
N ALA A 288 5.41 -28.62 16.91
CA ALA A 288 4.92 -27.57 17.79
C ALA A 288 3.84 -26.69 17.13
N GLN A 289 4.01 -26.37 15.84
CA GLN A 289 3.04 -25.62 15.04
C GLN A 289 1.88 -26.48 14.50
N LYS A 290 1.85 -27.78 14.80
CA LYS A 290 0.87 -28.75 14.29
C LYS A 290 0.80 -28.83 12.76
N ILE A 291 1.87 -28.44 12.07
CA ILE A 291 1.99 -28.61 10.61
C ILE A 291 2.19 -30.10 10.28
N SER A 292 2.92 -30.83 11.13
CA SER A 292 3.02 -32.28 11.06
C SER A 292 2.79 -32.94 12.41
N THR A 293 1.97 -33.99 12.44
CA THR A 293 1.68 -34.79 13.64
C THR A 293 2.41 -36.14 13.66
N GLY A 294 3.13 -36.48 12.58
CA GLY A 294 3.74 -37.80 12.41
C GLY A 294 2.71 -38.93 12.29
N TRP A 295 3.18 -40.15 12.50
CA TRP A 295 2.36 -41.36 12.54
C TRP A 295 2.37 -41.95 13.94
N ALA A 296 1.18 -42.16 14.51
CA ALA A 296 1.04 -42.97 15.70
C ALA A 296 1.32 -44.44 15.34
N GLU A 297 2.22 -45.05 16.10
CA GLU A 297 2.56 -46.46 15.99
C GLU A 297 1.73 -47.29 16.99
N ALA A 298 1.69 -48.61 16.80
CA ALA A 298 0.85 -49.50 17.60
C ALA A 298 1.22 -49.54 19.10
N ASP A 299 2.47 -49.21 19.43
CA ASP A 299 2.98 -49.13 20.80
C ASP A 299 2.72 -47.77 21.48
N GLY A 300 2.04 -46.85 20.79
CA GLY A 300 1.75 -45.50 21.28
C GLY A 300 2.88 -44.49 21.03
N SER A 301 3.99 -44.90 20.43
CA SER A 301 5.03 -43.98 19.96
C SER A 301 4.59 -43.22 18.71
N VAL A 302 5.33 -42.16 18.36
CA VAL A 302 5.07 -41.37 17.15
C VAL A 302 6.33 -41.32 16.29
N THR A 303 6.21 -41.59 14.99
CA THR A 303 7.32 -41.49 14.03
C THR A 303 7.13 -40.32 13.05
N PHE A 304 8.23 -39.72 12.59
CA PHE A 304 8.23 -38.66 11.58
C PHE A 304 8.66 -39.15 10.20
N ARG A 305 9.42 -40.24 10.10
CA ARG A 305 9.93 -40.85 8.86
C ARG A 305 10.73 -39.85 8.01
N PRO A 306 11.81 -39.26 8.56
CA PRO A 306 12.50 -38.10 7.97
C PRO A 306 13.00 -38.35 6.54
N LEU A 307 13.53 -39.54 6.26
CA LEU A 307 14.11 -39.91 4.97
C LEU A 307 13.09 -40.45 3.95
N GLN A 308 11.80 -40.48 4.30
CA GLN A 308 10.76 -40.93 3.38
C GLN A 308 10.37 -39.80 2.41
N PRO A 309 10.31 -40.05 1.09
CA PRO A 309 9.77 -39.08 0.14
C PRO A 309 8.32 -38.71 0.44
N ILE A 310 7.95 -37.45 0.20
CA ILE A 310 6.58 -36.96 0.46
C ILE A 310 5.71 -37.13 -0.77
N ALA A 311 4.56 -37.79 -0.61
CA ALA A 311 3.51 -37.80 -1.63
C ALA A 311 2.82 -36.43 -1.76
N ARG A 312 2.28 -36.12 -2.94
CA ARG A 312 1.68 -34.82 -3.24
C ARG A 312 0.47 -34.49 -2.37
N ASP A 313 -0.34 -35.48 -2.02
CA ASP A 313 -1.48 -35.30 -1.10
C ASP A 313 -1.04 -34.91 0.32
N ALA A 314 -0.01 -35.57 0.85
CA ALA A 314 0.59 -35.23 2.12
C ALA A 314 1.24 -33.83 2.05
N MET A 315 1.78 -33.43 0.90
CA MET A 315 2.24 -32.05 0.71
C MET A 315 1.11 -31.04 0.87
N ALA A 316 -0.05 -31.30 0.27
CA ALA A 316 -1.22 -30.45 0.43
C ALA A 316 -1.57 -30.25 1.91
N ALA A 317 -1.54 -31.32 2.70
CA ALA A 317 -1.77 -31.24 4.13
C ALA A 317 -0.74 -30.39 4.88
N PHE A 318 0.54 -30.43 4.50
CA PHE A 318 1.56 -29.58 5.11
C PHE A 318 1.33 -28.11 4.78
N LEU A 319 1.12 -27.78 3.50
CA LEU A 319 0.96 -26.38 3.06
C LEU A 319 -0.34 -25.76 3.58
N PHE A 320 -1.43 -26.52 3.61
CA PHE A 320 -2.72 -26.08 4.17
C PHE A 320 -2.60 -25.72 5.66
N ARG A 321 -1.91 -26.56 6.45
CA ARG A 321 -1.66 -26.29 7.88
C ARG A 321 -0.66 -25.16 8.08
N TYR A 322 0.37 -25.07 7.25
CA TYR A 322 1.34 -23.99 7.29
C TYR A 322 0.67 -22.63 7.04
N ALA A 323 -0.22 -22.55 6.06
CA ALA A 323 -1.01 -21.35 5.76
C ALA A 323 -2.14 -21.09 6.77
N GLN A 324 -2.29 -21.95 7.79
CA GLN A 324 -3.30 -21.81 8.85
C GLN A 324 -4.72 -21.64 8.29
N VAL A 325 -5.04 -22.36 7.22
CA VAL A 325 -6.33 -22.23 6.53
C VAL A 325 -7.46 -22.73 7.44
N GLY A 326 -8.27 -21.80 7.92
CA GLY A 326 -9.49 -22.05 8.70
C GLY A 326 -10.74 -22.10 7.81
N ASP A 327 -11.81 -22.73 8.32
CA ASP A 327 -13.19 -22.78 7.79
C ASP A 327 -13.40 -23.13 6.31
N TYR A 328 -12.36 -23.60 5.61
CA TYR A 328 -12.45 -23.98 4.21
C TYR A 328 -13.35 -25.20 3.98
N GLN A 329 -14.33 -25.04 3.10
CA GLN A 329 -15.23 -26.10 2.64
C GLN A 329 -14.83 -26.54 1.25
N ALA A 330 -14.48 -27.81 1.10
CA ALA A 330 -14.17 -28.37 -0.22
C ALA A 330 -15.43 -28.42 -1.10
N PRO A 331 -15.31 -28.17 -2.41
CA PRO A 331 -16.41 -28.33 -3.34
C PRO A 331 -16.91 -29.79 -3.37
N ALA A 332 -18.13 -30.01 -3.86
CA ALA A 332 -18.67 -31.36 -4.04
C ALA A 332 -17.99 -32.12 -5.19
N THR A 333 -17.45 -31.39 -6.16
CA THR A 333 -16.78 -31.92 -7.34
C THR A 333 -15.32 -31.53 -7.32
N SER A 334 -14.43 -32.51 -7.51
CA SER A 334 -13.00 -32.28 -7.58
C SER A 334 -12.61 -31.49 -8.84
N ALA A 335 -11.67 -30.56 -8.70
CA ALA A 335 -10.99 -29.91 -9.82
C ALA A 335 -10.05 -30.87 -10.58
N PHE A 336 -9.70 -32.00 -9.95
CA PHE A 336 -8.82 -33.02 -10.53
C PHE A 336 -9.55 -34.35 -10.69
N THR A 337 -9.47 -34.94 -11.88
CA THR A 337 -10.23 -36.15 -12.24
C THR A 337 -9.76 -37.41 -11.50
N ASP A 338 -8.55 -37.40 -10.94
CA ASP A 338 -7.95 -38.50 -10.19
C ASP A 338 -7.95 -38.29 -8.67
N VAL A 339 -8.73 -37.32 -8.17
CA VAL A 339 -8.89 -37.06 -6.74
C VAL A 339 -10.36 -37.29 -6.35
N ASP A 340 -10.59 -38.38 -5.63
CA ASP A 340 -11.90 -38.73 -5.08
C ASP A 340 -12.26 -37.84 -3.87
N PRO A 341 -13.50 -37.33 -3.76
CA PRO A 341 -13.94 -36.55 -2.59
C PRO A 341 -13.81 -37.26 -1.23
N GLY A 342 -13.72 -38.60 -1.22
CA GLY A 342 -13.43 -39.43 -0.05
C GLY A 342 -11.93 -39.58 0.26
N ASN A 343 -11.03 -38.99 -0.53
CA ASN A 343 -9.59 -38.97 -0.21
C ASN A 343 -9.36 -38.23 1.11
N GLN A 344 -8.49 -38.78 1.97
CA GLN A 344 -8.18 -38.22 3.30
C GLN A 344 -7.71 -36.75 3.27
N PHE A 345 -7.08 -36.32 2.17
CA PHE A 345 -6.58 -34.95 1.97
C PHE A 345 -7.34 -34.21 0.85
N TYR A 346 -8.56 -34.66 0.50
CA TYR A 346 -9.36 -34.02 -0.54
C TYR A 346 -9.54 -32.52 -0.28
N ARG A 347 -9.83 -32.15 0.97
CA ARG A 347 -10.02 -30.76 1.38
C ARG A 347 -8.79 -29.92 1.11
N GLU A 348 -7.62 -30.40 1.51
CA GLU A 348 -6.36 -29.68 1.36
C GLU A 348 -5.92 -29.59 -0.10
N ILE A 349 -6.16 -30.64 -0.90
CA ILE A 349 -5.90 -30.63 -2.34
C ILE A 349 -6.82 -29.63 -3.07
N SER A 350 -8.10 -29.60 -2.73
CA SER A 350 -9.07 -28.66 -3.32
C SER A 350 -8.70 -27.21 -3.01
N TRP A 351 -8.29 -26.92 -1.77
CA TRP A 351 -7.80 -25.59 -1.42
C TRP A 351 -6.57 -25.19 -2.23
N LEU A 352 -5.59 -26.09 -2.41
CA LEU A 352 -4.43 -25.80 -3.26
C LEU A 352 -4.82 -25.49 -4.71
N ALA A 353 -5.87 -26.14 -5.23
CA ALA A 353 -6.38 -25.89 -6.57
C ALA A 353 -7.02 -24.50 -6.69
N GLU A 354 -7.95 -24.18 -5.78
CA GLU A 354 -8.70 -22.92 -5.79
C GLU A 354 -7.84 -21.69 -5.51
N SER A 355 -6.84 -21.84 -4.63
CA SER A 355 -5.82 -20.81 -4.37
C SER A 355 -4.77 -20.69 -5.49
N GLY A 356 -4.78 -21.59 -6.47
CA GLY A 356 -3.81 -21.59 -7.57
C GLY A 356 -2.40 -22.07 -7.19
N VAL A 357 -2.17 -22.51 -5.95
CA VAL A 357 -0.88 -23.09 -5.53
C VAL A 357 -0.55 -24.35 -6.34
N SER A 358 -1.55 -25.19 -6.60
CA SER A 358 -1.42 -26.33 -7.49
C SER A 358 -2.31 -26.23 -8.72
N THR A 359 -1.72 -26.36 -9.90
CA THR A 359 -2.45 -26.32 -11.17
C THR A 359 -2.73 -27.72 -11.75
N GLY A 360 -2.19 -28.77 -11.11
CA GLY A 360 -2.17 -30.12 -11.66
C GLY A 360 -1.49 -30.23 -13.03
N TRP A 361 -1.68 -31.37 -13.69
CA TRP A 361 -1.33 -31.58 -15.10
C TRP A 361 -2.59 -31.47 -15.94
N LYS A 362 -2.70 -30.38 -16.70
CA LYS A 362 -3.82 -30.16 -17.62
C LYS A 362 -3.68 -31.06 -18.85
N GLY A 363 -4.73 -31.79 -19.17
CA GLY A 363 -4.90 -32.51 -20.43
C GLY A 363 -5.37 -31.60 -21.55
N ASN A 364 -5.29 -32.09 -22.78
CA ASN A 364 -5.76 -31.38 -23.98
C ASN A 364 -7.30 -31.28 -24.05
N ASP A 365 -8.01 -32.02 -23.19
CA ASP A 365 -9.46 -32.05 -23.07
C ASP A 365 -10.02 -31.05 -22.04
N GLY A 366 -9.15 -30.22 -21.46
CA GLY A 366 -9.52 -29.24 -20.43
C GLY A 366 -9.65 -29.83 -19.02
N THR A 367 -9.44 -31.14 -18.84
CA THR A 367 -9.37 -31.76 -17.51
C THR A 367 -7.97 -31.64 -16.92
N ALA A 368 -7.84 -31.88 -15.62
CA ALA A 368 -6.54 -31.93 -14.94
C ALA A 368 -6.45 -33.13 -13.99
N ILE A 369 -5.24 -33.64 -13.81
CA ILE A 369 -4.92 -34.65 -12.80
C ILE A 369 -3.95 -34.10 -11.75
N TYR A 370 -4.00 -34.62 -10.52
CA TYR A 370 -3.19 -34.19 -9.38
C TYR A 370 -2.12 -35.21 -8.97
N ARG A 371 -2.31 -36.50 -9.26
CA ARG A 371 -1.43 -37.61 -8.86
C ARG A 371 -1.12 -37.66 -7.36
N PRO A 372 -2.15 -37.79 -6.50
CA PRO A 372 -2.02 -37.61 -5.04
C PRO A 372 -0.94 -38.46 -4.39
N LEU A 373 -0.82 -39.73 -4.79
CA LEU A 373 0.11 -40.70 -4.18
C LEU A 373 1.51 -40.70 -4.78
N THR A 374 1.78 -39.88 -5.80
CA THR A 374 3.12 -39.79 -6.39
C THR A 374 4.02 -38.91 -5.52
N PRO A 375 5.28 -39.30 -5.26
CA PRO A 375 6.24 -38.42 -4.62
C PRO A 375 6.37 -37.08 -5.32
N ILE A 376 6.40 -35.99 -4.57
CA ILE A 376 6.62 -34.65 -5.11
C ILE A 376 8.11 -34.41 -5.34
N ASN A 377 8.44 -33.92 -6.54
CA ASN A 377 9.79 -33.51 -6.88
C ASN A 377 10.10 -32.11 -6.36
N ARG A 378 11.39 -31.81 -6.20
CA ARG A 378 11.89 -30.55 -5.65
C ARG A 378 11.55 -29.33 -6.51
N ASP A 379 11.42 -29.48 -7.82
CA ASP A 379 11.00 -28.41 -8.72
C ASP A 379 9.53 -27.99 -8.49
N ALA A 380 8.62 -28.95 -8.45
CA ALA A 380 7.21 -28.73 -8.16
C ALA A 380 7.03 -28.17 -6.74
N MET A 381 7.91 -28.55 -5.81
CA MET A 381 7.94 -27.94 -4.49
C MET A 381 8.22 -26.44 -4.53
N ALA A 382 9.23 -26.04 -5.31
CA ALA A 382 9.57 -24.63 -5.47
C ALA A 382 8.38 -23.83 -6.00
N ALA A 383 7.69 -24.36 -7.01
CA ALA A 383 6.50 -23.74 -7.56
C ALA A 383 5.38 -23.59 -6.52
N PHE A 384 5.12 -24.62 -5.71
CA PHE A 384 4.08 -24.57 -4.69
C PHE A 384 4.42 -23.55 -3.60
N MET A 385 5.64 -23.55 -3.08
CA MET A 385 6.06 -22.61 -2.04
C MET A 385 6.07 -21.17 -2.54
N TYR A 386 6.50 -20.94 -3.78
CA TYR A 386 6.45 -19.61 -4.39
C TYR A 386 5.02 -19.09 -4.49
N ARG A 387 4.10 -19.91 -5.01
CA ARG A 387 2.69 -19.53 -5.16
C ARG A 387 1.99 -19.36 -3.81
N LEU A 388 2.33 -20.20 -2.84
CA LEU A 388 1.84 -20.12 -1.47
C LEU A 388 2.23 -18.78 -0.81
N ASP A 389 3.49 -18.37 -0.95
CA ASP A 389 3.98 -17.11 -0.39
C ASP A 389 3.26 -15.89 -0.98
N ARG A 390 2.75 -15.99 -2.21
CA ARG A 390 1.99 -14.92 -2.87
C ARG A 390 0.51 -14.85 -2.48
N LEU A 391 0.03 -15.74 -1.62
CA LEU A 391 -1.35 -15.67 -1.12
C LEU A 391 -1.55 -14.67 0.02
N GLY A 392 -0.47 -14.22 0.67
CA GLY A 392 -0.53 -13.41 1.89
C GLY A 392 0.45 -12.25 1.89
#